data_AF-A0A919APJ4-F1
#
_entry.id   AF-A0A919APJ4-F1
#
_cell.length_a   1.000
_cell.length_b   1.000
_cell.length_c   1.000
_cell.angle_alpha   90.00
_cell.angle_beta   90.00
_cell.angle_gamma   90.00
#
_symmetry.space_group_name_H-M   'P 1'
#
loop_
_entity.id
_entity.type
_entity.pdbx_description
1 polymer ?
#
loop_
_entity_poly.entity_id
_entity_poly.type
_entity_poly.pdbx_seq_one_letter_code
_entity_poly.pdbx_strand_id
1 'polypeptide(L)'
;MKLKLTLALIAGLAIPALPASAESVEDAEKQLMQACMNDDNNSSEGCKCVIDGLKRELKPESYSMFMEMFSVAMTGDVAEMMRFALSGKIPLDKMEAMGTELEAISKKLDKECDDVNMIYKADPT
;
A
#
# COMPACT_ATOMS: atom_id res chain seq x y z
N MET A 1 -37.02 41.20 25.79
CA MET A 1 -37.04 39.76 25.41
C MET A 1 -35.59 39.31 25.26
N LYS A 2 -35.09 38.42 26.13
CA LYS A 2 -33.72 37.90 26.07
C LYS A 2 -33.78 36.46 25.56
N LEU A 3 -33.34 36.24 24.33
CA LEU A 3 -33.27 34.92 23.69
C LEU A 3 -32.11 34.15 24.35
N LYS A 4 -32.42 33.14 25.16
CA LYS A 4 -31.43 32.20 25.70
C LYS A 4 -31.14 31.16 24.60
N LEU A 5 -29.97 31.26 23.98
CA LEU A 5 -29.46 30.27 23.05
C LEU A 5 -28.95 29.08 23.89
N THR A 6 -29.77 28.05 24.04
CA THR A 6 -29.37 26.81 24.69
C THR A 6 -28.40 26.09 23.76
N LEU A 7 -27.11 26.13 24.08
CA LEU A 7 -26.08 25.30 23.47
C LEU A 7 -26.42 23.85 23.79
N ALA A 8 -27.12 23.18 22.88
CA ALA A 8 -27.23 21.72 22.91
C ALA A 8 -25.82 21.19 22.60
N LEU A 9 -25.15 20.77 23.67
CA LEU A 9 -23.92 19.99 23.63
C LEU A 9 -24.27 18.69 22.87
N ILE A 10 -24.05 18.68 21.56
CA ILE A 10 -24.11 17.44 20.79
C ILE A 10 -22.95 16.63 21.32
N ALA A 11 -23.30 15.70 22.21
CA ALA A 11 -22.41 14.68 22.73
C ALA A 11 -21.61 14.15 21.54
N GLY A 12 -20.29 14.30 21.64
CA GLY A 12 -19.36 13.78 20.66
C GLY A 12 -19.73 12.34 20.39
N LEU A 13 -20.30 12.09 19.22
CA LEU A 13 -20.09 10.83 18.53
C LEU A 13 -18.58 10.80 18.27
N ALA A 14 -17.85 10.32 19.28
CA ALA A 14 -16.65 9.55 19.03
C ALA A 14 -17.12 8.42 18.11
N ILE A 15 -17.15 8.70 16.82
CA ILE A 15 -16.99 7.68 15.80
C ILE A 15 -15.71 7.00 16.27
N PRO A 16 -15.76 5.75 16.76
CA PRO A 16 -14.51 5.02 16.91
C PRO A 16 -13.89 5.13 15.53
N ALA A 17 -12.73 5.80 15.44
CA ALA A 17 -11.89 5.63 14.29
C ALA A 17 -11.76 4.12 14.19
N LEU A 18 -12.52 3.52 13.28
CA LEU A 18 -12.28 2.16 12.84
C LEU A 18 -10.77 2.15 12.65
N PRO A 19 -10.03 1.23 13.29
CA PRO A 19 -8.63 1.11 12.94
C PRO A 19 -8.66 0.95 11.43
N ALA A 20 -8.18 1.97 10.71
CA ALA A 20 -7.70 1.77 9.36
C ALA A 20 -6.67 0.70 9.61
N SER A 21 -7.07 -0.54 9.37
CA SER A 21 -6.26 -1.71 9.65
C SER A 21 -5.08 -1.49 8.74
N ALA A 22 -4.01 -0.95 9.32
CA ALA A 22 -2.69 -1.05 8.75
C ALA A 22 -2.49 -2.57 8.70
N GLU A 23 -2.91 -3.16 7.59
CA GLU A 23 -2.57 -4.53 7.26
C GLU A 23 -1.08 -4.61 7.49
N SER A 24 -0.69 -5.63 8.25
CA SER A 24 0.72 -5.74 8.61
C SER A 24 1.53 -5.88 7.32
N VAL A 25 2.81 -5.47 7.35
CA VAL A 25 3.71 -5.69 6.20
C VAL A 25 3.67 -7.16 5.73
N GLU A 26 3.47 -8.10 6.66
CA GLU A 26 3.31 -9.52 6.34
C GLU A 26 2.02 -9.83 5.56
N ASP A 27 0.90 -9.15 5.85
CA ASP A 27 -0.35 -9.32 5.12
C ASP A 27 -0.25 -8.70 3.72
N ALA A 28 0.41 -7.55 3.61
CA ALA A 28 0.73 -6.92 2.32
C ALA A 28 1.65 -7.81 1.47
N GLU A 29 2.66 -8.45 2.07
CA GLU A 29 3.53 -9.43 1.39
C GLU A 29 2.73 -10.63 0.85
N LYS A 30 1.76 -11.14 1.62
CA LYS A 30 0.88 -12.23 1.17
C LYS A 30 -0.01 -11.80 0.00
N GLN A 31 -0.57 -10.59 0.05
CA GLN A 31 -1.37 -10.07 -1.05
C GLN A 31 -0.53 -9.81 -2.30
N LEU A 32 0.70 -9.32 -2.13
CA LEU A 32 1.62 -9.11 -3.25
C LEU A 32 2.00 -10.42 -3.91
N MET A 33 2.27 -11.46 -3.10
CA MET A 33 2.52 -12.81 -3.60
C MET A 33 1.32 -13.34 -4.39
N GLN A 34 0.10 -13.19 -3.87
CA GLN A 34 -1.12 -13.60 -4.57
C GLN A 34 -1.30 -12.84 -5.87
N ALA A 35 -1.13 -11.51 -5.85
CA ALA A 35 -1.26 -10.67 -7.03
C ALA A 35 -0.23 -11.05 -8.12
N CYS A 36 1.02 -11.33 -7.73
CA CYS A 36 2.05 -11.79 -8.65
C CYS A 36 1.70 -13.16 -9.28
N MET A 37 1.15 -14.08 -8.47
CA MET A 37 0.74 -15.41 -8.93
C MET A 37 -0.53 -15.42 -9.79
N ASN A 38 -1.23 -14.30 -9.92
CA ASN A 38 -2.39 -14.19 -10.82
C ASN A 38 -2.00 -14.08 -12.30
N ASP A 39 -0.72 -13.88 -12.63
CA ASP A 39 -0.23 -14.04 -14.00
C ASP A 39 0.25 -15.47 -14.23
N ASP A 40 -0.38 -16.18 -15.18
CA ASP A 40 -0.07 -17.59 -15.51
C ASP A 40 1.39 -17.80 -15.97
N ASN A 41 2.11 -16.73 -16.35
CA ASN A 41 3.51 -16.82 -16.76
C ASN A 41 4.48 -16.72 -15.57
N ASN A 42 4.01 -16.33 -14.39
CA ASN A 42 4.85 -16.20 -13.21
C ASN A 42 4.94 -17.54 -12.45
N SER A 43 6.13 -17.82 -11.91
CA SER A 43 6.33 -18.94 -10.98
C SER A 43 6.31 -18.45 -9.54
N SER A 44 5.94 -19.34 -8.60
CA SER A 44 6.00 -19.04 -7.16
C SER A 44 7.42 -18.67 -6.71
N GLU A 45 8.43 -19.32 -7.29
CA GLU A 45 9.83 -19.03 -7.01
C GLU A 45 10.24 -17.64 -7.52
N GLY A 46 9.79 -17.24 -8.71
CA GLY A 46 10.00 -15.91 -9.27
C GLY A 46 9.32 -14.82 -8.44
N CYS A 47 8.04 -14.99 -8.11
CA CYS A 47 7.31 -14.05 -7.27
C CYS A 47 7.97 -13.89 -5.89
N LYS A 48 8.40 -14.99 -5.27
CA LYS A 48 9.14 -14.96 -4.01
C LYS A 48 10.48 -14.25 -4.16
N CYS A 49 11.22 -14.50 -5.24
CA CYS A 49 12.50 -13.84 -5.53
C CYS A 49 12.34 -12.31 -5.56
N VAL A 50 11.29 -11.81 -6.22
CA VAL A 50 11.03 -10.37 -6.29
C VAL A 50 10.70 -9.80 -4.92
N ILE A 51 9.81 -10.42 -4.14
CA ILE A 51 9.43 -9.92 -2.81
C ILE A 51 10.63 -9.92 -1.85
N ASP A 52 11.40 -11.01 -1.79
CA ASP A 52 12.61 -11.10 -0.98
C ASP A 52 13.68 -10.10 -1.45
N GLY A 53 13.76 -9.87 -2.75
CA GLY A 53 14.62 -8.87 -3.37
C GLY A 53 14.26 -7.45 -2.93
N LEU A 54 12.99 -7.06 -3.04
CA LEU A 54 12.49 -5.77 -2.58
C LEU A 54 12.81 -5.56 -1.10
N LYS A 55 12.55 -6.56 -0.26
CA LYS A 55 12.81 -6.52 1.19
C LYS A 55 14.28 -6.33 1.54
N ARG A 56 15.17 -6.93 0.75
CA ARG A 56 16.63 -6.87 0.94
C ARG A 56 17.22 -5.55 0.45
N GLU A 57 16.75 -5.06 -0.69
CA GLU A 57 17.39 -3.98 -1.43
C GLU A 57 16.81 -2.60 -1.07
N LEU A 58 15.52 -2.51 -0.76
CA LEU A 58 14.92 -1.27 -0.29
C LEU A 58 15.36 -0.97 1.14
N LYS A 59 15.45 0.32 1.46
CA LYS A 59 15.57 0.73 2.87
C LYS A 59 14.34 0.22 3.64
N PRO A 60 14.47 -0.17 4.91
CA PRO A 60 13.33 -0.66 5.69
C PRO A 60 12.13 0.29 5.70
N GLU A 61 12.38 1.60 5.76
CA GLU A 61 11.33 2.64 5.68
C GLU A 61 10.62 2.65 4.31
N SER A 62 11.38 2.59 3.21
CA SER A 62 10.87 2.54 1.84
C SER A 62 10.10 1.26 1.58
N TYR A 63 10.55 0.13 2.12
CA TYR A 63 9.87 -1.16 2.00
C TYR A 63 8.51 -1.15 2.71
N SER A 64 8.47 -0.68 3.97
CA SER A 64 7.22 -0.57 4.72
C SER A 64 6.24 0.39 4.04
N MET A 65 6.75 1.50 3.49
CA MET A 65 5.96 2.47 2.76
C MET A 65 5.37 1.88 1.47
N PHE A 66 6.19 1.16 0.71
CA PHE A 66 5.75 0.46 -0.49
C PHE A 66 4.64 -0.55 -0.17
N MET A 67 4.81 -1.34 0.88
CA MET A 67 3.81 -2.34 1.30
C MET A 67 2.51 -1.70 1.77
N GLU A 68 2.59 -0.58 2.51
CA GLU A 68 1.40 0.17 2.92
C GLU A 68 0.65 0.75 1.70
N MET A 69 1.37 1.34 0.75
CA MET A 69 0.80 1.86 -0.49
C MET A 69 0.18 0.75 -1.35
N PHE A 70 0.86 -0.40 -1.42
CA PHE A 70 0.39 -1.56 -2.16
C PHE A 70 -0.91 -2.11 -1.56
N SER A 71 -0.97 -2.32 -0.25
CA SER A 71 -2.20 -2.78 0.44
C SER A 71 -3.38 -1.87 0.15
N VAL A 72 -3.20 -0.54 0.24
CA VAL A 72 -4.27 0.42 -0.06
C VAL A 72 -4.68 0.38 -1.54
N ALA A 73 -3.75 0.19 -2.46
CA ALA A 73 -4.07 0.07 -3.88
C ALA A 73 -4.85 -1.23 -4.19
N MET A 74 -4.54 -2.31 -3.48
CA MET A 74 -5.17 -3.62 -3.66
C MET A 74 -6.62 -3.68 -3.18
N THR A 75 -7.04 -2.81 -2.25
CA THR A 75 -8.44 -2.82 -1.78
C THR A 75 -9.42 -2.39 -2.86
N GLY A 76 -8.96 -1.64 -3.88
CA GLY A 76 -9.82 -1.05 -4.91
C GLY A 76 -10.83 -0.03 -4.37
N ASP A 77 -10.79 0.28 -3.06
CA ASP A 77 -11.67 1.26 -2.43
C ASP A 77 -11.11 2.66 -2.66
N VAL A 78 -11.72 3.38 -3.59
CA VAL A 78 -11.38 4.77 -3.92
C VAL A 78 -11.45 5.69 -2.69
N ALA A 79 -12.37 5.44 -1.76
CA ALA A 79 -12.47 6.24 -0.54
C ALA A 79 -11.30 5.98 0.42
N GLU A 80 -10.81 4.75 0.48
CA GLU A 80 -9.61 4.39 1.25
C GLU A 80 -8.35 4.95 0.63
N MET A 81 -8.19 4.83 -0.69
CA MET A 81 -7.12 5.48 -1.45
C MET A 81 -7.12 7.00 -1.25
N MET A 82 -8.29 7.64 -1.30
CA MET A 82 -8.42 9.08 -1.03
C MET A 82 -8.07 9.42 0.42
N ARG A 83 -8.52 8.64 1.41
CA ARG A 83 -8.12 8.85 2.81
C ARG A 83 -6.63 8.73 2.99
N PHE A 84 -6.01 7.74 2.38
CA PHE A 84 -4.57 7.54 2.44
C PHE A 84 -3.82 8.73 1.85
N ALA A 85 -4.18 9.19 0.64
CA ALA A 85 -3.59 10.36 0.02
C ALA A 85 -3.79 11.65 0.84
N LEU A 86 -4.99 11.84 1.42
CA LEU A 86 -5.32 13.01 2.23
C LEU A 86 -4.77 12.96 3.65
N SER A 87 -4.35 11.79 4.13
CA SER A 87 -3.82 11.63 5.49
C SER A 87 -2.51 12.40 5.71
N GLY A 88 -1.79 12.72 4.63
CA GLY A 88 -0.46 13.32 4.71
C GLY A 88 0.56 12.43 5.45
N LYS A 89 0.23 11.14 5.67
CA LYS A 89 1.04 10.20 6.46
C LYS A 89 2.39 9.94 5.82
N ILE A 90 2.46 10.02 4.48
CA ILE A 90 3.70 9.96 3.73
C ILE A 90 3.93 11.30 3.04
N PRO A 91 5.03 12.00 3.36
CA PRO A 91 5.45 13.21 2.64
C PRO A 91 5.74 12.92 1.16
N LEU A 92 5.40 13.86 0.27
CA LEU A 92 5.60 13.70 -1.18
C LEU A 92 7.06 13.44 -1.57
N ASP A 93 8.00 14.12 -0.91
CA ASP A 93 9.45 13.93 -1.13
C ASP A 93 9.89 12.52 -0.76
N LYS A 94 9.26 11.90 0.24
CA LYS A 94 9.51 10.51 0.61
C LYS A 94 8.90 9.53 -0.38
N MET A 95 7.71 9.81 -0.91
CA MET A 95 7.13 9.00 -2.00
C MET A 95 7.99 9.05 -3.25
N GLU A 96 8.50 10.23 -3.61
CA GLU A 96 9.37 10.41 -4.77
C GLU A 96 10.73 9.70 -4.59
N ALA A 97 11.34 9.81 -3.41
CA ALA A 97 12.56 9.10 -3.08
C ALA A 97 12.36 7.57 -3.14
N MET A 98 11.27 7.06 -2.56
CA MET A 98 10.91 5.64 -2.63
C MET A 98 10.68 5.20 -4.08
N GLY A 99 9.98 5.98 -4.90
CA GLY A 99 9.76 5.68 -6.32
C GLY A 99 11.07 5.58 -7.10
N THR A 100 12.02 6.46 -6.83
CA THR A 100 13.35 6.43 -7.44
C THR A 100 14.15 5.19 -7.02
N GLU A 101 14.10 4.82 -5.74
CA GLU A 101 14.72 3.58 -5.23
C GLU A 101 14.08 2.35 -5.88
N LEU A 102 12.75 2.31 -5.96
CA LEU A 102 11.99 1.21 -6.52
C LEU A 102 12.28 1.01 -8.02
N GLU A 103 12.41 2.09 -8.80
CA GLU A 103 12.77 1.97 -10.23
C GLU A 103 14.17 1.38 -10.44
N ALA A 104 15.14 1.78 -9.61
CA ALA A 104 16.49 1.23 -9.69
C ALA A 104 16.52 -0.26 -9.29
N ILE A 105 15.78 -0.61 -8.24
CA ILE A 105 15.71 -1.98 -7.71
C ILE A 105 14.90 -2.88 -8.65
N SER A 106 13.79 -2.41 -9.21
CA SER A 106 12.97 -3.23 -10.12
C SER A 106 13.77 -3.70 -11.34
N LYS A 107 14.53 -2.81 -11.98
CA LYS A 107 15.44 -3.16 -13.09
C LYS A 107 16.53 -4.17 -12.70
N LYS A 108 16.93 -4.20 -11.44
CA LYS A 108 17.88 -5.18 -10.91
C LYS A 108 17.18 -6.51 -10.70
N LEU A 109 16.02 -6.52 -10.06
CA LEU A 109 15.25 -7.73 -9.76
C LEU A 109 14.71 -8.41 -11.02
N ASP A 110 14.36 -7.64 -12.06
CA ASP A 110 13.94 -8.13 -13.38
C ASP A 110 15.00 -9.09 -13.98
N LYS A 111 16.28 -8.74 -13.81
CA LYS A 111 17.41 -9.55 -14.27
C LYS A 111 17.74 -10.73 -13.35
N GLU A 112 17.39 -10.63 -12.06
CA GLU A 112 17.74 -11.63 -11.04
C GLU A 112 16.66 -12.70 -10.87
N CYS A 113 15.39 -12.38 -11.18
CA CYS A 113 14.22 -13.18 -10.80
C CYS A 113 13.45 -13.75 -11.99
N ASP A 114 14.12 -14.04 -13.11
CA ASP A 114 13.52 -14.67 -14.31
C ASP A 114 12.33 -13.90 -14.93
N ASP A 115 12.44 -12.58 -15.06
CA ASP A 115 11.52 -11.74 -15.86
C ASP A 115 10.04 -11.81 -15.39
N VAL A 116 9.84 -11.83 -14.07
CA VAL A 116 8.52 -11.88 -13.43
C VAL A 116 7.70 -10.63 -13.75
N ASN A 117 6.50 -10.84 -14.27
CA ASN A 117 5.59 -9.76 -14.60
C ASN A 117 4.77 -9.33 -13.39
N MET A 118 5.14 -8.22 -12.77
CA MET A 118 4.46 -7.64 -11.60
C MET A 118 3.28 -6.71 -11.97
N ILE A 119 2.76 -6.79 -13.20
CA ILE A 119 1.59 -5.99 -13.60
C ILE A 119 0.35 -6.50 -12.87
N TYR A 120 -0.19 -5.67 -11.96
CA TYR A 120 -1.52 -5.89 -11.41
C TYR A 120 -2.56 -5.84 -12.54
N LYS A 121 -3.19 -6.98 -12.83
CA LYS A 121 -4.39 -7.05 -13.65
C LYS A 121 -5.57 -6.86 -12.71
N ALA A 122 -6.17 -5.67 -12.74
CA ALA A 122 -7.45 -5.46 -12.08
C ALA A 122 -8.45 -6.44 -12.72
N ASP A 123 -9.03 -7.33 -11.92
CA ASP A 123 -10.06 -8.25 -12.38
C ASP A 123 -11.28 -7.43 -12.80
N PRO A 124 -11.71 -7.45 -14.08
CA PRO A 124 -12.86 -6.68 -14.53
C PRO A 124 -14.14 -7.34 -14.01
N THR A 125 -14.49 -7.06 -12.75
CA THR A 125 -15.79 -7.41 -12.17
C THR A 125 -16.83 -6.32 -12.38
#